data_AF-A0A1F2XS81-F1
#
_entry.id   AF-A0A1F2XS81-F1
#
_cell.length_a   1.000
_cell.length_b   1.000
_cell.length_c   1.000
_cell.angle_alpha   90.00
_cell.angle_beta   90.00
_cell.angle_gamma   90.00
#
_symmetry.space_group_name_H-M   'P 1'
#
loop_
_entity.id
_entity.type
_entity.pdbx_description
1 polymer ?
#
loop_
_entity_poly.entity_id
_entity_poly.type
_entity_poly.pdbx_seq_one_letter_code
_entity_poly.pdbx_strand_id
1 'polypeptide(L)'
;MLAPLLLSTTPAKAQDVERSELPPPADAGEVGRTVLIAASVLGPKGAKGAHLIALGDSLRALKRVGLDAEARRLGFEALYAYWPSRGKA
;
A
#
# COMPACT_ATOMS: atom_id res chain seq x y z
N MET A 1 -63.50 2.33 -6.22
CA MET A 1 -62.38 2.81 -7.07
C MET A 1 -61.16 2.98 -6.18
N LEU A 2 -59.98 2.57 -6.67
CA LEU A 2 -58.77 2.22 -5.92
C LEU A 2 -58.00 3.42 -5.32
N ALA A 3 -57.35 3.17 -4.18
CA ALA A 3 -56.47 4.08 -3.44
C ALA A 3 -55.08 4.28 -4.11
N PRO A 4 -54.39 5.42 -3.87
CA PRO A 4 -53.04 5.62 -4.37
C PRO A 4 -52.00 4.91 -3.50
N LEU A 5 -51.16 4.10 -4.15
CA LEU A 5 -49.95 3.50 -3.59
C LEU A 5 -48.90 4.60 -3.34
N LEU A 6 -48.70 4.97 -2.08
CA LEU A 6 -47.48 5.66 -1.65
C LEU A 6 -46.32 4.67 -1.70
N LEU A 7 -45.52 4.77 -2.76
CA LEU A 7 -44.22 4.11 -2.84
C LEU A 7 -43.26 4.87 -1.91
N SER A 8 -43.17 4.46 -0.65
CA SER A 8 -42.09 4.89 0.25
C SER A 8 -40.79 4.25 -0.21
N THR A 9 -40.09 4.88 -1.15
CA THR A 9 -38.70 4.54 -1.45
C THR A 9 -37.81 5.08 -0.33
N THR A 10 -37.71 4.33 0.77
CA THR A 10 -36.56 4.48 1.67
C THR A 10 -35.31 4.23 0.82
N PRO A 11 -34.38 5.19 0.64
CA PRO A 11 -33.11 4.85 0.00
C PRO A 11 -32.32 3.99 0.99
N ALA A 12 -32.34 2.68 0.77
CA ALA A 12 -31.43 1.77 1.43
C ALA A 12 -29.98 2.14 1.06
N LYS A 13 -29.19 2.48 2.08
CA LYS A 13 -27.73 2.23 2.16
C LYS A 13 -26.84 2.72 0.99
N ALA A 14 -27.08 3.89 0.40
CA ALA A 14 -26.10 4.50 -0.50
C ALA A 14 -24.84 5.03 0.25
N GLN A 15 -24.90 5.16 1.59
CA GLN A 15 -23.82 5.73 2.40
C GLN A 15 -22.80 4.70 2.93
N ASP A 16 -23.05 3.40 2.73
CA ASP A 16 -22.16 2.34 3.23
C ASP A 16 -21.02 1.98 2.24
N VAL A 17 -21.04 2.51 1.01
CA VAL A 17 -20.09 2.16 -0.05
C VAL A 17 -18.83 3.04 -0.07
N GLU A 18 -18.79 4.14 0.70
CA GLU A 18 -17.69 5.12 0.66
C GLU A 18 -16.65 5.00 1.79
N ARG A 19 -16.70 3.95 2.60
CA ARG A 19 -15.57 3.59 3.46
C ARG A 19 -14.78 2.50 2.76
N SER A 20 -13.86 2.91 1.88
CA SER A 20 -12.76 2.06 1.46
C SER A 20 -12.20 1.36 2.71
N GLU A 21 -12.39 0.05 2.80
CA GLU A 21 -11.88 -0.79 3.89
C GLU A 21 -10.35 -0.79 3.79
N LEU A 22 -9.73 0.29 4.27
CA LEU A 22 -8.31 0.29 4.54
C LEU A 22 -8.08 -0.80 5.59
N PRO A 23 -7.16 -1.75 5.34
CA PRO A 23 -6.83 -2.74 6.34
C PRO A 23 -6.44 -2.01 7.64
N PRO A 24 -6.77 -2.60 8.80
CA PRO A 24 -6.43 -2.00 10.07
C PRO A 24 -4.93 -1.70 10.12
N PRO A 25 -4.51 -0.57 10.72
CA PRO A 25 -3.10 -0.21 10.80
C PRO A 25 -2.32 -1.33 11.50
N ALA A 26 -1.21 -1.72 10.88
CA ALA A 26 -0.30 -2.72 11.45
C ALA A 26 0.31 -2.23 12.77
N ASP A 27 0.55 -3.15 13.70
CA ASP A 27 1.28 -2.81 14.93
C ASP A 27 2.76 -2.52 14.64
N ALA A 28 3.43 -1.84 15.58
CA ALA A 28 4.83 -1.42 15.40
C ALA A 28 5.80 -2.60 15.18
N GLY A 29 5.50 -3.77 15.75
CA GLY A 29 6.30 -4.98 15.59
C GLY A 29 6.15 -5.58 14.19
N GLU A 30 4.92 -5.62 13.66
CA GLU A 30 4.63 -6.08 12.31
C GLU A 30 5.26 -5.16 11.25
N VAL A 31 5.19 -3.84 11.45
CA VAL A 31 5.87 -2.86 10.60
C VAL A 31 7.38 -3.10 10.60
N GLY A 32 8.00 -3.19 11.79
CA GLY A 32 9.44 -3.41 11.93
C GLY A 32 9.91 -4.72 11.28
N ARG A 33 9.17 -5.82 11.52
CA ARG A 33 9.45 -7.12 10.89
C ARG A 33 9.36 -7.04 9.37
N THR A 34 8.34 -6.37 8.84
CA THR A 34 8.14 -6.23 7.40
C THR A 34 9.28 -5.44 6.75
N VAL A 35 9.74 -4.37 7.39
CA VAL A 35 10.90 -3.59 6.92
C VAL A 35 12.17 -4.45 6.88
N LEU A 36 12.45 -5.23 7.93
CA LEU A 36 13.65 -6.08 7.98
C LEU A 36 13.63 -7.20 6.93
N ILE A 37 12.46 -7.81 6.70
CA ILE A 37 12.31 -8.84 5.65
C ILE A 37 12.45 -8.21 4.26
N ALA A 38 11.84 -7.06 4.01
CA ALA A 38 12.01 -6.35 2.73
C ALA A 38 13.48 -5.98 2.49
N ALA A 39 14.19 -5.49 3.50
CA ALA A 39 15.60 -5.16 3.40
C ALA A 39 16.47 -6.40 3.11
N SER A 40 16.20 -7.54 3.73
CA SER A 40 16.97 -8.78 3.49
C SER A 40 16.75 -9.32 2.07
N VAL A 41 15.54 -9.19 1.53
CA VAL A 41 15.17 -9.60 0.18
C VAL A 41 15.80 -8.71 -0.89
N LEU A 42 15.85 -7.39 -0.67
CA LEU A 42 16.47 -6.44 -1.61
C LEU A 42 18.00 -6.55 -1.62
N GLY A 43 18.60 -6.94 -0.50
CA GLY A 43 20.04 -7.14 -0.37
C GLY A 43 20.85 -5.84 -0.37
N PRO A 44 22.19 -5.94 -0.37
CA PRO A 44 23.09 -4.81 -0.08
C PRO A 44 23.10 -3.71 -1.15
N LYS A 45 22.57 -3.99 -2.35
CA LYS A 45 22.43 -3.01 -3.44
C LYS A 45 21.07 -2.30 -3.43
N GLY A 46 20.21 -2.63 -2.47
CA GLY A 46 18.87 -2.07 -2.33
C GLY A 46 18.00 -2.30 -3.58
N ALA A 47 17.05 -1.41 -3.81
CA ALA A 47 16.07 -1.53 -4.89
C ALA A 47 16.68 -1.57 -6.30
N LYS A 48 17.80 -0.89 -6.53
CA LYS A 48 18.50 -0.82 -7.84
C LYS A 48 19.06 -2.17 -8.30
N GLY A 49 19.44 -3.04 -7.36
CA GLY A 49 20.02 -4.35 -7.65
C GLY A 49 19.08 -5.54 -7.44
N ALA A 50 17.84 -5.27 -7.02
CA ALA A 50 16.90 -6.32 -6.67
C ALA A 50 16.29 -6.99 -7.91
N HIS A 51 16.05 -8.30 -7.81
CA HIS A 51 15.24 -9.00 -8.80
C HIS A 51 13.81 -8.42 -8.83
N LEU A 52 13.22 -8.23 -10.01
CA LEU A 52 11.94 -7.52 -10.16
C LEU A 52 10.79 -8.17 -9.36
N ILE A 53 10.75 -9.49 -9.25
CA ILE A 53 9.75 -10.20 -8.45
C ILE A 53 9.91 -9.87 -6.96
N ALA A 54 11.15 -9.98 -6.46
CA ALA A 54 11.51 -9.69 -5.08
C ALA A 54 11.24 -8.21 -4.71
N LEU A 55 11.51 -7.30 -5.64
CA LEU A 55 11.15 -5.90 -5.53
C LEU A 55 9.64 -5.73 -5.42
N GLY A 56 8.86 -6.31 -6.35
CA GLY A 56 7.40 -6.21 -6.34
C GLY A 56 6.77 -6.75 -5.06
N ASP A 57 7.28 -7.86 -4.54
CA ASP A 57 6.82 -8.45 -3.27
C ASP A 57 7.16 -7.56 -2.08
N SER A 58 8.36 -6.97 -2.06
CA SER A 58 8.76 -6.01 -1.03
C SER A 58 7.86 -4.76 -1.04
N LEU A 59 7.56 -4.20 -2.21
CA LEU A 59 6.68 -3.04 -2.33
C LEU A 59 5.26 -3.34 -1.85
N ARG A 60 4.71 -4.51 -2.22
CA ARG A 60 3.38 -4.94 -1.76
C ARG A 60 3.34 -5.17 -0.25
N ALA A 61 4.39 -5.74 0.33
CA ALA A 61 4.48 -5.96 1.77
C ALA A 61 4.52 -4.63 2.54
N LEU A 62 5.32 -3.66 2.10
CA LEU A 62 5.37 -2.33 2.71
C LEU A 62 4.02 -1.61 2.68
N LYS A 63 3.31 -1.65 1.55
CA LYS A 63 1.96 -1.07 1.44
C LYS A 63 0.95 -1.72 2.39
N ARG A 64 1.05 -3.03 2.62
CA ARG A 64 0.15 -3.75 3.54
C ARG A 64 0.27 -3.27 4.99
N VAL A 65 1.45 -2.78 5.38
CA VAL A 65 1.70 -2.24 6.72
C VAL A 65 1.65 -0.71 6.78
N GLY A 66 1.09 -0.07 5.74
CA GLY A 66 0.88 1.39 5.70
C GLY A 66 2.11 2.22 5.31
N LEU A 67 3.17 1.61 4.78
CA LEU A 67 4.40 2.29 4.33
C LEU A 67 4.36 2.64 2.83
N ASP A 68 3.26 3.23 2.37
CA ASP A 68 3.05 3.55 0.95
C ASP A 68 4.06 4.56 0.40
N ALA A 69 4.48 5.53 1.22
CA ALA A 69 5.45 6.55 0.81
C ALA A 69 6.84 5.92 0.56
N GLU A 70 7.27 5.04 1.46
CA GLU A 70 8.53 4.31 1.38
C GLU A 70 8.50 3.31 0.21
N ALA A 71 7.39 2.60 0.01
CA ALA A 71 7.22 1.70 -1.13
C ALA A 71 7.34 2.47 -2.46
N ARG A 72 6.68 3.63 -2.57
CA ARG A 72 6.80 4.49 -3.74
C ARG A 72 8.25 4.93 -3.97
N ARG A 73 8.93 5.40 -2.91
CA ARG A 73 10.33 5.82 -2.96
C ARG A 73 11.26 4.71 -3.46
N LEU A 74 11.12 3.50 -2.92
CA LEU A 74 11.88 2.32 -3.34
C LEU A 74 11.62 1.95 -4.82
N GLY A 75 10.37 2.05 -5.28
CA GLY A 75 10.04 1.85 -6.68
C GLY A 75 10.73 2.84 -7.63
N PHE A 76 10.82 4.12 -7.22
CA PHE A 76 11.57 5.13 -7.98
C PHE A 76 13.07 4.84 -7.98
N GLU A 77 13.67 4.45 -6.85
CA GLU A 77 15.08 4.08 -6.76
C GLU A 77 15.44 2.85 -7.62
N ALA A 78 14.51 1.91 -7.79
CA ALA A 78 14.70 0.76 -8.69
C ALA A 78 14.74 1.17 -10.17
N LEU A 79 13.88 2.10 -10.58
CA LEU A 79 13.72 2.49 -11.99
C LEU A 79 14.77 3.50 -12.44
N TYR A 80 15.16 4.42 -11.57
CA TYR A 80 16.04 5.53 -11.93
C TYR A 80 17.44 5.33 -11.34
N ALA A 81 18.41 5.05 -12.23
CA ALA A 81 19.80 4.81 -11.86
C ALA A 81 20.46 5.94 -11.05
N TYR A 82 19.92 7.17 -11.12
CA TYR A 82 20.39 8.41 -10.48
C TYR A 82 19.29 9.16 -9.70
N TRP A 83 18.31 8.44 -9.12
CA TRP A 83 17.35 9.08 -8.22
C TRP A 83 18.08 9.66 -6.98
N PRO A 84 17.72 10.85 -6.46
CA PRO A 84 18.35 11.39 -5.26
C PRO A 84 18.02 10.49 -4.05
N SER A 85 18.89 9.51 -3.80
CA SER A 85 19.00 8.88 -2.49
C SER A 85 19.58 9.92 -1.56
N ARG A 86 18.93 10.23 -0.42
CA ARG A 86 19.63 10.95 0.64
C ARG A 86 20.67 9.99 1.22
N GLY A 87 21.85 9.99 0.62
CA GLY A 87 23.04 9.22 0.97
C GLY A 87 24.19 9.87 0.22
N LYS A 88 25.21 10.33 0.96
CA LYS A 88 26.23 11.27 0.51
C LYS A 88 26.95 10.80 -0.76
N ALA A 89 27.33 11.81 -1.56
CA ALA A 89 28.30 11.71 -2.66
C ALA A 89 29.62 11.09 -2.21
#